data_AF-A0A950AZE2-F1
#
_entry.id   AF-A0A950AZE2-F1
#
_cell.length_a   1.000
_cell.length_b   1.000
_cell.length_c   1.000
_cell.angle_alpha   90.00
_cell.angle_beta   90.00
_cell.angle_gamma   90.00
#
_symmetry.space_group_name_H-M   'P 1'
#
loop_
_entity.id
_entity.type
_entity.pdbx_description
1 polymer ?
#
loop_
_entity_poly.entity_id
_entity_poly.type
_entity_poly.pdbx_seq_one_letter_code
_entity_poly.pdbx_strand_id
1 'polypeptide(L)'
;QQAYDVLSDAEKRALYDRYGTAAFEGMAAAGPRSGASEWTSRQAGPGGYEFDFSEFFGPGGPGAGAATGGDEAVGGGIFEELLGRMRGGRASRRPAGPRHGRNVEAALTIPFLTAVRGGETTIDIEREDGRREKLVVKIPAGIESGAKLRLRGQGEAAAEKDAPRGDLTITITVEPHPYFTRDGRDLSVEVPITIAEAVLGAKVDVPTLDGLKSLTFPPGTSCGQRLRLRGQGIPATGKQPAGDLFLVAKIVVPRSIDDTSRRLITEFAQRNPQRPRDGLW
;
A
#
# COMPACT_ATOMS: atom_id res chain seq x y z
N GLN A 1 49.94 -22.20 17.11
CA GLN A 1 49.55 -21.81 15.75
C GLN A 1 48.12 -22.32 15.59
N GLN A 2 47.02 -21.68 15.99
CA GLN A 2 46.55 -20.29 15.81
C GLN A 2 46.79 -19.74 14.40
N ALA A 3 45.67 -19.32 13.81
CA ALA A 3 45.46 -18.52 12.60
C ALA A 3 45.55 -19.26 11.26
N TYR A 4 44.47 -19.10 10.48
CA TYR A 4 44.24 -19.47 9.08
C TYR A 4 43.61 -20.85 8.81
N ASP A 5 42.27 -20.90 8.98
CA ASP A 5 41.33 -21.51 8.01
C ASP A 5 39.87 -21.38 8.46
N VAL A 6 39.64 -20.78 9.63
CA VAL A 6 38.37 -20.10 9.95
C VAL A 6 38.32 -18.75 9.22
N LEU A 7 38.16 -18.81 7.89
CA LEU A 7 37.64 -17.83 6.91
C LEU A 7 38.19 -18.28 5.54
N SER A 8 37.39 -18.79 4.60
CA SER A 8 36.72 -17.88 3.65
C SER A 8 35.86 -18.65 2.62
N ASP A 9 34.82 -19.34 3.05
CA ASP A 9 33.73 -19.67 2.11
C ASP A 9 32.79 -18.47 2.00
N ALA A 10 33.05 -17.61 1.01
CA ALA A 10 32.19 -16.48 0.65
C ALA A 10 30.74 -16.91 0.39
N GLU A 11 30.54 -18.15 -0.05
CA GLU A 11 29.22 -18.70 -0.38
C GLU A 11 28.35 -18.95 0.85
N LYS A 12 28.92 -19.46 1.95
CA LYS A 12 28.17 -19.72 3.20
C LYS A 12 27.71 -18.42 3.88
N ARG A 13 28.52 -17.36 3.81
CA ARG A 13 28.15 -16.02 4.31
C ARG A 13 27.09 -15.38 3.42
N ALA A 14 27.23 -15.48 2.10
CA ALA A 14 26.26 -14.95 1.16
C ALA A 14 24.88 -15.64 1.24
N LEU A 15 24.83 -16.92 1.60
CA LEU A 15 23.58 -17.66 1.84
C LEU A 15 22.93 -17.26 3.17
N TYR A 16 23.72 -17.08 4.23
CA TYR A 16 23.23 -16.64 5.54
C TYR A 16 22.66 -15.21 5.50
N ASP A 17 23.33 -14.31 4.77
CA ASP A 17 22.87 -12.91 4.60
C ASP A 17 21.62 -12.80 3.72
N ARG A 18 21.41 -13.74 2.79
CA ARG A 18 20.31 -13.71 1.82
C ARG A 18 19.03 -14.36 2.32
N TYR A 19 19.11 -15.35 3.23
CA TYR A 19 17.96 -16.11 3.71
C TYR A 19 17.70 -15.99 5.23
N GLY A 20 18.65 -15.46 6.00
CA GLY A 20 18.51 -15.24 7.44
C GLY A 20 18.39 -16.53 8.27
N THR A 21 18.51 -16.39 9.60
CA THR A 21 18.48 -17.52 10.56
C THR A 21 17.19 -18.34 10.55
N ALA A 22 16.08 -17.75 10.08
CA ALA A 22 14.76 -18.38 10.07
C ALA A 22 14.65 -19.60 9.14
N ALA A 23 15.47 -19.68 8.09
CA ALA A 23 15.49 -20.84 7.18
C ALA A 23 16.19 -22.07 7.79
N PHE A 24 17.09 -21.86 8.76
CA PHE A 24 17.91 -22.92 9.36
C PHE A 24 17.32 -23.47 10.67
N GLU A 25 16.56 -22.68 11.43
CA GLU A 25 15.88 -23.16 12.65
C GLU A 25 14.75 -24.18 12.36
N GLY A 26 14.11 -24.10 11.18
CA GLY A 26 13.03 -25.02 10.80
C GLY A 26 13.51 -26.43 10.40
N MET A 27 14.79 -26.60 10.10
CA MET A 27 15.33 -27.88 9.58
C MET A 27 15.75 -28.85 10.70
N ALA A 28 15.98 -28.35 11.92
CA ALA A 28 16.35 -29.20 13.06
C ALA A 28 15.18 -29.94 13.72
N ALA A 29 13.93 -29.70 13.28
CA ALA A 29 12.72 -30.17 13.96
C ALA A 29 11.87 -31.20 13.17
N ALA A 30 12.31 -31.67 12.00
CA ALA A 30 11.53 -32.59 11.18
C ALA A 30 12.11 -34.02 11.22
N GLY A 31 11.60 -34.83 12.14
CA GLY A 31 11.78 -36.29 12.12
C GLY A 31 11.08 -36.95 10.92
N PRO A 32 11.42 -38.20 10.59
CA PRO A 32 11.29 -38.76 9.24
C PRO A 32 9.90 -39.35 8.97
N ARG A 33 9.35 -39.08 7.77
CA ARG A 33 8.47 -39.94 6.93
C ARG A 33 8.07 -39.19 5.65
N SER A 34 8.67 -39.50 4.50
CA SER A 34 8.28 -40.53 3.52
C SER A 34 7.08 -40.15 2.66
N GLY A 35 7.35 -39.75 1.41
CA GLY A 35 6.33 -39.47 0.39
C GLY A 35 6.93 -38.67 -0.77
N ALA A 36 7.72 -39.34 -1.61
CA ALA A 36 8.26 -38.76 -2.83
C ALA A 36 7.18 -38.72 -3.91
N SER A 37 6.84 -37.52 -4.37
CA SER A 37 6.63 -37.19 -5.78
C SER A 37 6.17 -35.74 -5.86
N GLU A 38 6.64 -35.03 -6.89
CA GLU A 38 6.28 -33.65 -7.22
C GLU A 38 6.97 -32.57 -6.39
N TRP A 39 8.21 -32.24 -6.79
CA TRP A 39 8.52 -30.86 -7.17
C TRP A 39 9.68 -30.85 -8.20
N THR A 40 9.57 -31.70 -9.22
CA THR A 40 10.17 -31.39 -10.53
C THR A 40 9.26 -30.40 -11.24
N SER A 41 9.24 -29.15 -10.75
CA SER A 41 8.75 -28.02 -11.51
C SER A 41 9.90 -27.07 -11.78
N ARG A 42 10.45 -27.24 -12.98
CA ARG A 42 11.19 -26.27 -13.78
C ARG A 42 10.86 -24.82 -13.37
N GLN A 43 11.80 -24.14 -12.75
CA GLN A 43 11.93 -22.69 -12.94
C GLN A 43 13.41 -22.31 -12.98
N ALA A 44 13.88 -22.08 -14.21
CA ALA A 44 15.22 -21.64 -14.51
C ALA A 44 15.43 -20.18 -14.05
N GLY A 45 16.45 -19.98 -13.21
CA GLY A 45 17.08 -18.69 -12.94
C GLY A 45 18.44 -18.60 -13.66
N PRO A 46 18.95 -17.39 -13.96
CA PRO A 46 19.99 -17.18 -14.95
C PRO A 46 21.37 -17.62 -14.46
N GLY A 47 21.96 -18.57 -15.18
CA GLY A 47 23.27 -19.17 -14.88
C GLY A 47 23.10 -20.66 -14.59
N GLY A 48 23.15 -21.48 -15.63
CA GLY A 48 22.86 -22.92 -15.57
C GLY A 48 23.86 -23.72 -14.76
N TYR A 49 23.60 -23.86 -13.46
CA TYR A 49 24.18 -24.89 -12.61
C TYR A 49 23.05 -25.73 -11.99
N GLU A 50 23.23 -27.04 -12.03
CA GLU A 50 22.32 -28.06 -11.52
C GLU A 50 22.77 -28.42 -10.09
N PHE A 51 21.88 -28.27 -9.11
CA PHE A 51 22.16 -28.68 -7.73
C PHE A 51 21.55 -30.05 -7.49
N ASP A 52 22.41 -31.05 -7.28
CA ASP A 52 22.00 -32.41 -6.93
C ASP A 52 22.07 -32.61 -5.40
N PHE A 53 20.91 -32.73 -4.77
CA PHE A 53 20.80 -32.98 -3.33
C PHE A 53 21.01 -34.46 -2.94
N SER A 54 21.24 -35.34 -3.92
CA SER A 54 21.50 -36.76 -3.68
C SER A 54 22.91 -37.04 -3.15
N GLU A 55 23.89 -36.16 -3.38
CA GLU A 55 25.25 -36.30 -2.83
C GLU A 55 25.33 -36.06 -1.31
N PHE A 56 24.33 -35.37 -0.73
CA PHE A 56 24.28 -35.10 0.71
C PHE A 56 23.77 -36.29 1.54
N PHE A 57 23.04 -37.23 0.93
CA PHE A 57 22.52 -38.43 1.58
C PHE A 57 23.08 -39.67 0.88
N GLY A 58 24.22 -40.16 1.35
CA GLY A 58 24.96 -41.27 0.75
C GLY A 58 24.18 -42.58 0.56
N PRO A 59 24.76 -43.51 -0.22
CA PRO A 59 24.04 -44.66 -0.77
C PRO A 59 23.92 -45.78 0.27
N GLY A 60 22.76 -45.88 0.91
CA GLY A 60 22.49 -46.94 1.88
C GLY A 60 21.09 -46.95 2.51
N GLY A 61 20.12 -46.26 1.91
CA GLY A 61 18.75 -46.16 2.41
C GLY A 61 17.78 -47.04 1.62
N PRO A 62 16.86 -47.77 2.28
CA PRO A 62 16.11 -48.86 1.67
C PRO A 62 14.96 -48.32 0.81
N GLY A 63 14.99 -48.61 -0.49
CA GLY A 63 13.85 -48.34 -1.37
C GLY A 63 14.23 -47.91 -2.78
N ALA A 64 15.05 -48.69 -3.48
CA ALA A 64 15.12 -48.66 -4.93
C ALA A 64 14.62 -50.02 -5.44
N GLY A 65 13.49 -50.01 -6.14
CA GLY A 65 12.86 -51.22 -6.64
C GLY A 65 13.63 -51.87 -7.79
N ALA A 66 13.38 -53.16 -8.00
CA ALA A 66 13.38 -53.77 -9.33
C ALA A 66 12.70 -55.15 -9.29
N ALA A 67 11.68 -55.28 -10.14
CA ALA A 67 11.31 -56.43 -10.96
C ALA A 67 11.44 -57.87 -10.38
N THR A 68 10.34 -58.63 -10.39
CA THR A 68 10.07 -59.69 -11.39
C THR A 68 8.85 -60.53 -10.99
N GLY A 69 7.94 -60.74 -11.95
CA GLY A 69 7.27 -62.02 -12.23
C GLY A 69 6.32 -62.66 -11.21
N GLY A 70 5.11 -62.99 -11.68
CA GLY A 70 4.48 -64.28 -11.38
C GLY A 70 3.33 -64.26 -10.39
N ASP A 71 2.12 -64.23 -10.95
CA ASP A 71 0.96 -65.09 -10.67
C ASP A 71 0.33 -65.22 -9.26
N GLU A 72 -0.96 -65.56 -9.34
CA GLU A 72 -1.89 -66.00 -8.30
C GLU A 72 -2.65 -64.98 -7.44
N ALA A 73 -3.97 -65.14 -7.54
CA ALA A 73 -5.03 -64.44 -6.84
C ALA A 73 -5.17 -64.90 -5.39
N VAL A 74 -5.29 -63.98 -4.43
CA VAL A 74 -6.10 -64.18 -3.21
C VAL A 74 -6.68 -62.84 -2.75
N GLY A 75 -8.01 -62.75 -2.84
CA GLY A 75 -8.89 -62.29 -1.76
C GLY A 75 -8.68 -60.89 -1.19
N GLY A 76 -9.52 -59.95 -1.63
CA GLY A 76 -9.89 -58.79 -0.84
C GLY A 76 -10.48 -59.20 0.53
N GLY A 77 -10.17 -58.43 1.56
CA GLY A 77 -10.75 -58.59 2.90
C GLY A 77 -9.95 -57.89 4.00
N ILE A 78 -8.62 -57.92 3.93
CA ILE A 78 -7.75 -57.39 4.99
C ILE A 78 -7.39 -55.90 4.86
N PHE A 79 -7.38 -55.35 3.63
CA PHE A 79 -7.12 -53.92 3.43
C PHE A 79 -8.36 -53.05 3.68
N GLU A 80 -9.56 -53.54 3.34
CA GLU A 80 -10.83 -52.86 3.64
C GLU A 80 -11.20 -52.90 5.13
N GLU A 81 -10.90 -53.99 5.84
CA GLU A 81 -11.21 -54.11 7.26
C GLU A 81 -10.25 -53.30 8.15
N LEU A 82 -8.97 -53.17 7.76
CA LEU A 82 -8.00 -52.31 8.44
C LEU A 82 -8.25 -50.81 8.15
N LEU A 83 -8.57 -50.47 6.90
CA LEU A 83 -8.92 -49.10 6.50
C LEU A 83 -10.28 -48.67 7.08
N GLY A 84 -11.23 -49.59 7.23
CA GLY A 84 -12.50 -49.40 7.90
C GLY A 84 -12.38 -49.20 9.41
N ARG A 85 -11.46 -49.91 10.08
CA ARG A 85 -11.23 -49.79 11.54
C ARG A 85 -10.37 -48.57 11.93
N MET A 86 -9.51 -48.07 11.03
CA MET A 86 -8.80 -46.79 11.21
C MET A 86 -9.65 -45.56 10.85
N ARG A 87 -10.68 -45.70 10.01
CA ARG A 87 -11.64 -44.63 9.67
C ARG A 87 -12.89 -44.64 10.54
N GLY A 88 -12.82 -45.27 11.71
CA GLY A 88 -13.92 -45.43 12.66
C GLY A 88 -13.51 -45.07 14.08
N GLY A 89 -12.67 -44.04 14.26
CA GLY A 89 -12.13 -43.68 15.56
C GLY A 89 -11.79 -42.21 15.65
N ARG A 90 -12.65 -41.46 16.36
CA ARG A 90 -12.42 -40.06 16.77
C ARG A 90 -12.45 -39.08 15.61
N ALA A 91 -13.67 -38.81 15.13
CA ALA A 91 -14.00 -37.45 14.72
C ALA A 91 -13.62 -36.56 15.91
N SER A 92 -12.43 -35.97 15.83
CA SER A 92 -12.01 -34.89 16.70
C SER A 92 -13.00 -33.77 16.42
N ARG A 93 -14.13 -33.77 17.14
CA ARG A 93 -14.83 -32.53 17.47
C ARG A 93 -13.77 -31.72 18.22
N ARG A 94 -12.93 -31.02 17.47
CA ARG A 94 -12.27 -29.84 18.00
C ARG A 94 -13.42 -29.05 18.61
N PRO A 95 -13.44 -28.82 19.93
CA PRO A 95 -14.40 -27.89 20.48
C PRO A 95 -14.28 -26.64 19.62
N ALA A 96 -15.40 -26.18 19.07
CA ALA A 96 -15.41 -24.92 18.36
C ALA A 96 -14.77 -23.92 19.32
N GLY A 97 -13.58 -23.43 18.97
CA GLY A 97 -12.89 -22.45 19.80
C GLY A 97 -13.84 -21.27 20.07
N PRO A 98 -13.63 -20.51 21.15
CA PRO A 98 -14.48 -19.39 21.52
C PRO A 98 -14.81 -18.58 20.27
N ARG A 99 -16.10 -18.51 19.92
CA ARG A 99 -16.51 -17.86 18.68
C ARG A 99 -16.21 -16.37 18.84
N HIS A 100 -15.20 -15.88 18.15
CA HIS A 100 -14.90 -14.45 18.08
C HIS A 100 -16.14 -13.66 17.72
N GLY A 101 -16.24 -12.43 18.25
CA GLY A 101 -17.24 -11.48 17.83
C GLY A 101 -17.17 -11.21 16.32
N ARG A 102 -18.29 -10.76 15.74
CA ARG A 102 -18.36 -10.49 14.31
C ARG A 102 -17.56 -9.24 13.96
N ASN A 103 -16.91 -9.27 12.80
CA ASN A 103 -16.25 -8.09 12.26
C ASN A 103 -17.31 -7.09 11.76
N VAL A 104 -17.03 -5.81 11.96
CA VAL A 104 -17.88 -4.70 11.54
C VAL A 104 -17.13 -3.90 10.48
N GLU A 105 -17.84 -3.43 9.48
CA GLU A 105 -17.33 -2.46 8.52
C GLU A 105 -18.04 -1.12 8.73
N ALA A 106 -17.27 -0.03 8.72
CA ALA A 106 -17.79 1.32 8.81
C ALA A 106 -17.13 2.20 7.76
N ALA A 107 -17.81 3.28 7.38
CA ALA A 107 -17.22 4.34 6.56
C ALA A 107 -16.99 5.57 7.43
N LEU A 108 -15.84 6.23 7.25
CA LEU A 108 -15.52 7.48 7.93
C LEU A 108 -15.11 8.52 6.89
N THR A 109 -15.90 9.58 6.81
CA THR A 109 -15.55 10.75 6.01
C THR A 109 -14.70 11.70 6.85
N ILE A 110 -13.52 12.06 6.35
CA ILE A 110 -12.60 12.98 7.04
C ILE A 110 -12.30 14.22 6.18
N PRO A 111 -12.08 15.39 6.82
CA PRO A 111 -11.61 16.57 6.13
C PRO A 111 -10.25 16.34 5.47
N PHE A 112 -10.04 17.00 4.33
CA PHE A 112 -8.77 16.92 3.58
C PHE A 112 -7.53 17.20 4.45
N LEU A 113 -7.56 18.26 5.26
CA LEU A 113 -6.41 18.63 6.09
C LEU A 113 -6.05 17.54 7.11
N THR A 114 -7.04 16.84 7.66
CA THR A 114 -6.83 15.70 8.57
C THR A 114 -6.21 14.52 7.81
N ALA A 115 -6.66 14.25 6.58
CA ALA A 115 -6.07 13.21 5.75
C ALA A 115 -4.59 13.48 5.42
N VAL A 116 -4.24 14.76 5.21
CA VAL A 116 -2.87 15.17 4.88
C VAL A 116 -1.95 15.20 6.09
N ARG A 117 -2.34 15.88 7.18
CA ARG A 117 -1.50 16.07 8.36
C ARG A 117 -1.54 14.89 9.33
N GLY A 118 -2.56 14.04 9.24
CA GLY A 118 -2.88 13.06 10.26
C GLY A 118 -3.50 13.72 11.49
N GLY A 119 -3.97 12.90 12.41
CA GLY A 119 -4.60 13.38 13.63
C GLY A 119 -5.48 12.32 14.28
N GLU A 120 -6.32 12.76 15.20
CA GLU A 120 -7.34 11.93 15.83
C GLU A 120 -8.72 12.40 15.38
N THR A 121 -9.60 11.44 15.10
CA THR A 121 -10.99 11.72 14.73
C THR A 121 -11.88 10.74 15.47
N THR A 122 -13.01 11.25 15.96
CA THR A 122 -13.99 10.42 16.66
C THR A 122 -15.03 9.92 15.68
N ILE A 123 -15.33 8.63 15.73
CA ILE A 123 -16.46 8.02 15.02
C ILE A 123 -17.48 7.55 16.03
N ASP A 124 -18.75 7.84 15.76
CA ASP A 124 -19.87 7.32 16.53
C ASP A 124 -20.34 6.02 15.87
N ILE A 125 -20.24 4.91 16.60
CA ILE A 125 -20.62 3.58 16.12
C ILE A 125 -21.86 3.14 16.87
N GLU A 126 -22.87 2.70 16.13
CA GLU A 126 -24.05 2.05 16.70
C GLU A 126 -23.82 0.54 16.67
N ARG A 127 -23.83 -0.08 17.86
CA ARG A 127 -23.68 -1.52 18.04
C ARG A 127 -25.02 -2.24 17.87
N GLU A 128 -24.97 -3.55 17.65
CA GLU A 128 -26.19 -4.38 17.54
C GLU A 128 -27.09 -4.31 18.79
N ASP A 129 -26.53 -4.04 19.97
CA ASP A 129 -27.28 -3.86 21.22
C ASP A 129 -27.94 -2.47 21.36
N GLY A 130 -27.90 -1.64 20.31
CA GLY A 130 -28.45 -0.28 20.27
C GLY A 130 -27.62 0.76 21.01
N ARG A 131 -26.47 0.39 21.58
CA ARG A 131 -25.57 1.35 22.25
C ARG A 131 -24.78 2.13 21.21
N ARG A 132 -24.73 3.45 21.40
CA ARG A 132 -23.84 4.34 20.65
C ARG A 132 -22.56 4.54 21.44
N GLU A 133 -21.44 4.22 20.81
CA GLU A 133 -20.12 4.39 21.40
C GLU A 133 -19.28 5.32 20.54
N LYS A 134 -18.58 6.25 21.21
CA LYS A 134 -17.64 7.17 20.56
C LYS A 134 -16.26 6.54 20.59
N LEU A 135 -15.70 6.23 19.42
CA LEU A 135 -14.37 5.66 19.30
C LEU A 135 -13.41 6.69 18.73
N VAL A 136 -12.31 6.94 19.45
CA VAL A 136 -11.22 7.79 18.95
C VAL A 136 -10.33 6.97 18.03
N VAL A 137 -10.21 7.41 16.79
CA VAL A 137 -9.45 6.75 15.73
C VAL A 137 -8.26 7.62 15.35
N LYS A 138 -7.07 7.04 15.43
CA LYS A 138 -5.83 7.71 15.00
C LYS A 138 -5.66 7.55 13.48
N ILE A 139 -5.74 8.66 12.77
CA ILE A 139 -5.56 8.73 11.32
C ILE A 139 -4.09 9.01 11.01
N PRO A 140 -3.40 8.13 10.27
CA PRO A 140 -2.02 8.38 9.84
C PRO A 140 -1.96 9.54 8.84
N ALA A 141 -0.87 10.30 8.89
CA ALA A 141 -0.61 11.37 7.93
C ALA A 141 -0.47 10.81 6.51
N GLY A 142 -1.00 11.54 5.53
CA GLY A 142 -0.94 11.15 4.12
C GLY A 142 -1.88 10.01 3.73
N ILE A 143 -2.90 9.67 4.53
CA ILE A 143 -3.87 8.64 4.17
C ILE A 143 -4.63 9.02 2.89
N GLU A 144 -4.91 8.03 2.04
CA GLU A 144 -5.66 8.21 0.79
C GLU A 144 -7.13 7.86 0.96
N SER A 145 -7.97 8.43 0.08
CA SER A 145 -9.37 8.05 0.01
C SER A 145 -9.49 6.59 -0.45
N GLY A 146 -10.37 5.81 0.18
CA GLY A 146 -10.51 4.37 -0.02
C GLY A 146 -9.59 3.50 0.86
N ALA A 147 -8.69 4.11 1.65
CA ALA A 147 -7.84 3.36 2.56
C ALA A 147 -8.68 2.65 3.65
N LYS A 148 -8.30 1.41 3.97
CA LYS A 148 -8.95 0.60 5.01
C LYS A 148 -8.11 0.58 6.28
N LEU A 149 -8.68 1.04 7.39
CA LEU A 149 -8.06 1.06 8.71
C LEU A 149 -8.72 0.01 9.62
N ARG A 150 -7.95 -0.95 10.12
CA ARG A 150 -8.44 -2.02 11.00
C ARG A 150 -8.17 -1.69 12.47
N LEU A 151 -9.23 -1.64 13.26
CA LEU A 151 -9.19 -1.48 14.72
C LEU A 151 -9.52 -2.82 15.38
N ARG A 152 -8.52 -3.42 16.02
CA ARG A 152 -8.65 -4.77 16.61
C ARG A 152 -9.54 -4.74 17.85
N GLY A 153 -10.45 -5.70 17.97
CA GLY A 153 -11.34 -5.85 19.14
C GLY A 153 -12.41 -4.76 19.27
N GLN A 154 -12.61 -3.93 18.24
CA GLN A 154 -13.60 -2.85 18.21
C GLN A 154 -14.87 -3.19 17.42
N GLY A 155 -14.98 -4.43 16.91
CA GLY A 155 -16.17 -4.97 16.26
C GLY A 155 -17.24 -5.40 17.26
N GLU A 156 -18.12 -6.32 16.85
CA GLU A 156 -19.23 -6.77 17.68
C GLU A 156 -18.77 -7.67 18.84
N ALA A 157 -19.59 -7.72 19.88
CA ALA A 157 -19.44 -8.68 20.96
C ALA A 157 -19.62 -10.12 20.42
N ALA A 158 -18.89 -11.05 21.03
CA ALA A 158 -19.12 -12.47 20.79
C ALA A 158 -20.43 -12.92 21.46
N ALA A 159 -21.02 -13.99 20.94
CA ALA A 159 -22.20 -14.61 21.55
C ALA A 159 -21.90 -15.24 22.92
N GLU A 160 -20.62 -15.54 23.19
CA GLU A 160 -20.15 -16.12 24.43
C GLU A 160 -19.58 -15.03 25.36
N LYS A 161 -19.90 -15.12 26.65
CA LYS A 161 -19.72 -14.03 27.64
C LYS A 161 -18.26 -13.62 27.89
N ASP A 162 -17.30 -14.44 27.47
CA ASP A 162 -15.85 -14.22 27.66
C ASP A 162 -15.04 -14.29 26.35
N ALA A 163 -15.70 -14.35 25.19
CA ALA A 163 -15.00 -14.39 23.91
C ALA A 163 -14.65 -12.97 23.42
N PRO A 164 -13.45 -12.77 22.83
CA PRO A 164 -13.00 -11.46 22.39
C PRO A 164 -13.87 -10.92 21.25
N ARG A 165 -14.05 -9.61 21.24
CA ARG A 165 -14.77 -8.87 20.19
C ARG A 165 -14.15 -9.11 18.82
N GLY A 166 -14.96 -8.94 17.79
CA GLY A 166 -14.49 -8.88 16.41
C GLY A 166 -13.70 -7.60 16.13
N ASP A 167 -13.30 -7.41 14.89
CA ASP A 167 -12.56 -6.23 14.46
C ASP A 167 -13.45 -5.24 13.72
N LEU A 168 -13.11 -3.96 13.80
CA LEU A 168 -13.74 -2.90 13.03
C LEU A 168 -12.83 -2.50 11.87
N THR A 169 -13.33 -2.58 10.64
CA THR A 169 -12.63 -2.07 9.45
C THR A 169 -13.31 -0.79 8.99
N ILE A 170 -12.56 0.31 9.04
CA ILE A 170 -13.03 1.63 8.64
C ILE A 170 -12.52 1.93 7.23
N THR A 171 -13.42 2.18 6.29
CA THR A 171 -13.06 2.70 4.96
C THR A 171 -13.08 4.22 5.01
N ILE A 172 -11.93 4.85 4.76
CA ILE A 172 -11.77 6.29 4.81
C ILE A 172 -12.24 6.91 3.50
N THR A 173 -13.07 7.95 3.59
CA THR A 173 -13.39 8.83 2.45
C THR A 173 -12.85 10.23 2.76
N VAL A 174 -12.05 10.79 1.87
CA VAL A 174 -11.49 12.14 2.05
C VAL A 174 -12.39 13.16 1.35
N GLU A 175 -12.79 14.20 2.08
CA GLU A 175 -13.56 15.30 1.49
C GLU A 175 -12.71 16.10 0.50
N PRO A 176 -13.27 16.51 -0.65
CA PRO A 176 -12.61 17.43 -1.57
C PRO A 176 -12.29 18.77 -0.89
N HIS A 177 -11.11 19.32 -1.15
CA HIS A 177 -10.73 20.64 -0.66
C HIS A 177 -11.01 21.71 -1.73
N PRO A 178 -11.52 22.92 -1.37
CA PRO A 178 -11.85 23.96 -2.34
C PRO A 178 -10.67 24.46 -3.16
N TYR A 179 -9.45 24.43 -2.60
CA TYR A 179 -8.25 24.98 -3.25
C TYR A 179 -7.19 23.94 -3.61
N PHE A 180 -7.18 22.79 -2.95
CA PHE A 180 -6.09 21.82 -3.09
C PHE A 180 -6.61 20.59 -3.82
N THR A 181 -5.94 20.24 -4.90
CA THR A 181 -6.12 18.95 -5.58
C THR A 181 -4.89 18.09 -5.29
N ARG A 182 -5.11 16.88 -4.78
CA ARG A 182 -4.05 15.94 -4.44
C ARG A 182 -3.84 14.94 -5.58
N ASP A 183 -2.60 14.74 -5.96
CA ASP A 183 -2.14 13.69 -6.89
C ASP A 183 -1.00 12.90 -6.23
N GLY A 184 -1.34 11.72 -5.69
CA GLY A 184 -0.42 10.93 -4.86
C GLY A 184 0.08 11.71 -3.64
N ARG A 185 1.36 12.09 -3.64
CA ARG A 185 1.99 12.91 -2.58
C ARG A 185 2.11 14.38 -2.94
N ASP A 186 1.83 14.73 -4.19
CA ASP A 186 1.91 16.10 -4.67
C ASP A 186 0.55 16.78 -4.54
N LEU A 187 0.60 18.09 -4.37
CA LEU A 187 -0.56 18.96 -4.32
C LEU A 187 -0.53 19.92 -5.49
N SER A 188 -1.70 20.35 -5.93
CA SER A 188 -1.85 21.43 -6.87
C SER A 188 -2.89 22.43 -6.39
N VAL A 189 -2.63 23.71 -6.64
CA VAL A 189 -3.55 24.81 -6.37
C VAL A 189 -3.58 25.74 -7.57
N GLU A 190 -4.79 26.12 -7.98
CA GLU A 190 -4.97 27.16 -8.98
C GLU A 190 -4.77 28.52 -8.32
N VAL A 191 -3.80 29.28 -8.81
CA VAL A 191 -3.51 30.62 -8.33
C VAL A 191 -4.07 31.62 -9.33
N PRO A 192 -5.18 32.30 -8.99
CA PRO A 192 -5.73 33.35 -9.84
C PRO A 192 -4.77 34.55 -9.86
N ILE A 193 -4.38 34.98 -11.06
CA ILE A 193 -3.55 36.16 -11.28
C ILE A 193 -4.20 37.06 -12.33
N THR A 194 -3.96 38.36 -12.24
CA THR A 194 -4.43 39.34 -13.22
C THR A 194 -3.57 39.32 -14.48
N ILE A 195 -4.08 39.91 -15.56
CA ILE A 195 -3.32 40.09 -16.81
C ILE A 195 -2.04 40.91 -16.55
N ALA A 196 -2.12 41.95 -15.72
CA ALA A 196 -0.97 42.79 -15.40
C ALA A 196 0.11 42.02 -14.66
N GLU A 197 -0.26 41.22 -13.65
CA GLU A 197 0.68 40.37 -12.90
C GLU A 197 1.30 39.30 -13.79
N ALA A 198 0.53 38.70 -14.70
CA ALA A 198 1.03 37.71 -15.65
C ALA A 198 2.06 38.31 -16.62
N VAL A 199 1.80 39.51 -17.13
CA VAL A 199 2.66 40.20 -18.11
C VAL A 199 3.90 40.79 -17.44
N LEU A 200 3.74 41.51 -16.34
CA LEU A 200 4.79 42.29 -15.69
C LEU A 200 5.57 41.48 -14.64
N GLY A 201 5.05 40.32 -14.24
CA GLY A 201 5.52 39.59 -13.07
C GLY A 201 4.99 40.21 -11.78
N ALA A 202 4.82 39.38 -10.75
CA ALA A 202 4.27 39.84 -9.48
C ALA A 202 4.69 38.93 -8.34
N LYS A 203 4.74 39.50 -7.13
CA LYS A 203 4.86 38.74 -5.90
C LYS A 203 3.45 38.49 -5.35
N VAL A 204 3.04 37.24 -5.31
CA VAL A 204 1.68 36.80 -4.94
C VAL A 204 1.78 35.88 -3.72
N ASP A 205 0.90 36.09 -2.75
CA ASP A 205 0.76 35.20 -1.60
C ASP A 205 -0.09 33.99 -1.98
N VAL A 206 0.46 32.80 -1.80
CA VAL A 206 -0.22 31.55 -2.13
C VAL A 206 -0.50 30.73 -0.87
N PRO A 207 -1.64 30.03 -0.80
CA PRO A 207 -1.92 29.11 0.28
C PRO A 207 -1.06 27.85 0.15
N THR A 208 -0.40 27.48 1.23
CA THR A 208 0.21 26.15 1.41
C THR A 208 -0.45 25.44 2.59
N LEU A 209 -0.08 24.19 2.83
CA LEU A 209 -0.54 23.47 4.00
C LEU A 209 -0.10 24.13 5.31
N ASP A 210 1.00 24.87 5.34
CA ASP A 210 1.56 25.45 6.58
C ASP A 210 1.20 26.93 6.79
N GLY A 211 0.45 27.53 5.85
CA GLY A 211 0.07 28.94 5.88
C GLY A 211 0.28 29.62 4.53
N LEU A 212 0.38 30.94 4.53
CA LEU A 212 0.65 31.71 3.32
C LEU A 212 2.15 31.77 3.05
N LYS A 213 2.53 31.65 1.77
CA LYS A 213 3.90 31.91 1.32
C LYS A 213 3.88 32.87 0.14
N SER A 214 4.71 33.91 0.19
CA SER A 214 4.87 34.83 -0.94
C SER A 214 5.80 34.26 -2.00
N LEU A 215 5.38 34.30 -3.26
CA LEU A 215 6.14 33.80 -4.39
C LEU A 215 6.10 34.75 -5.56
N THR A 216 7.19 34.75 -6.32
CA THR A 216 7.30 35.58 -7.52
C THR A 216 6.89 34.79 -8.74
N PHE A 217 5.80 35.20 -9.38
CA PHE A 217 5.49 34.81 -10.75
C PHE A 217 6.35 35.63 -11.70
N PRO A 218 7.13 34.99 -12.60
CA PRO A 218 7.98 35.70 -13.53
C PRO A 218 7.14 36.48 -14.56
N PRO A 219 7.68 37.57 -15.13
CA PRO A 219 7.06 38.25 -16.27
C PRO A 219 6.81 37.28 -17.43
N GLY A 220 5.71 37.45 -18.14
CA GLY A 220 5.29 36.56 -19.22
C GLY A 220 4.74 35.21 -18.76
N THR A 221 4.23 35.12 -17.52
CA THR A 221 3.58 33.90 -17.03
C THR A 221 2.33 33.60 -17.85
N SER A 222 2.24 32.40 -18.40
CA SER A 222 1.09 31.95 -19.19
C SER A 222 0.04 31.23 -18.34
N CYS A 223 -1.21 31.24 -18.80
CA CYS A 223 -2.26 30.44 -18.16
C CYS A 223 -1.91 28.94 -18.23
N GLY A 224 -2.13 28.21 -17.13
CA GLY A 224 -1.77 26.80 -16.99
C GLY A 224 -0.29 26.56 -16.66
N GLN A 225 0.56 27.59 -16.67
CA GLN A 225 1.97 27.45 -16.28
C GLN A 225 2.08 26.95 -14.84
N ARG A 226 2.90 25.91 -14.64
CA ARG A 226 3.11 25.24 -13.35
C ARG A 226 4.39 25.72 -12.70
N LEU A 227 4.30 26.31 -11.51
CA LEU A 227 5.46 26.61 -10.66
C LEU A 227 5.53 25.60 -9.53
N ARG A 228 6.72 25.00 -9.33
CA ARG A 228 6.93 23.95 -8.33
C ARG A 228 7.54 24.52 -7.06
N LEU A 229 6.89 24.25 -5.93
CA LEU A 229 7.44 24.44 -4.59
C LEU A 229 7.84 23.09 -4.01
N ARG A 230 9.15 22.90 -3.87
CA ARG A 230 9.71 21.65 -3.38
C ARG A 230 9.38 21.43 -1.90
N GLY A 231 8.92 20.23 -1.54
CA GLY A 231 8.65 19.84 -0.16
C GLY A 231 7.45 20.54 0.48
N GLN A 232 6.51 21.04 -0.34
CA GLN A 232 5.30 21.75 0.12
C GLN A 232 4.00 20.97 -0.15
N GLY A 233 4.11 19.72 -0.60
CA GLY A 233 2.99 18.80 -0.78
C GLY A 233 2.69 18.03 0.52
N ILE A 234 2.33 16.75 0.39
CA ILE A 234 2.04 15.89 1.55
C ILE A 234 3.31 15.73 2.42
N PRO A 235 3.25 15.94 3.75
CA PRO A 235 4.39 15.81 4.65
C PRO A 235 5.06 14.44 4.58
N ALA A 236 6.37 14.39 4.81
CA ALA A 236 7.13 13.13 4.83
C ALA A 236 6.54 12.13 5.86
N THR A 237 6.46 10.86 5.49
CA THR A 237 5.88 9.81 6.35
C THR A 237 6.75 8.56 6.30
N GLY A 238 7.35 8.20 7.43
CA GLY A 238 8.27 7.07 7.51
C GLY A 238 9.46 7.25 6.58
N LYS A 239 9.63 6.34 5.61
CA LYS A 239 10.70 6.41 4.59
C LYS A 239 10.34 7.25 3.36
N GLN A 240 9.10 7.71 3.26
CA GLN A 240 8.63 8.46 2.09
C GLN A 240 8.93 9.96 2.25
N PRO A 241 9.59 10.61 1.27
CA PRO A 241 9.88 12.03 1.33
C PRO A 241 8.60 12.88 1.24
N ALA A 242 8.70 14.14 1.62
CA ALA A 242 7.62 15.10 1.38
C ALA A 242 7.38 15.25 -0.12
N GLY A 243 6.10 15.37 -0.52
CA GLY A 243 5.76 15.73 -1.89
C GLY A 243 5.88 17.23 -2.14
N ASP A 244 5.51 17.65 -3.33
CA ASP A 244 5.63 19.02 -3.79
C ASP A 244 4.27 19.71 -3.98
N LEU A 245 4.29 21.04 -4.00
CA LEU A 245 3.12 21.85 -4.35
C LEU A 245 3.33 22.48 -5.73
N PHE A 246 2.39 22.25 -6.63
CA PHE A 246 2.34 22.86 -7.95
C PHE A 246 1.33 24.00 -7.96
N LEU A 247 1.81 25.20 -8.23
CA LEU A 247 0.97 26.37 -8.44
C LEU A 247 0.65 26.46 -9.92
N VAL A 248 -0.63 26.37 -10.24
CA VAL A 248 -1.11 26.48 -11.62
C VAL A 248 -1.63 27.89 -11.83
N ALA A 249 -0.95 28.67 -12.65
CA ALA A 249 -1.36 30.04 -12.93
C ALA A 249 -2.71 30.06 -13.68
N LYS A 250 -3.67 30.83 -13.20
CA LYS A 250 -4.96 31.03 -13.84
C LYS A 250 -5.19 32.50 -14.08
N ILE A 251 -5.09 32.94 -15.33
CA ILE A 251 -5.28 34.35 -15.67
C ILE A 251 -6.77 34.68 -15.59
N VAL A 252 -7.13 35.61 -14.71
CA VAL A 252 -8.50 36.10 -14.53
C VAL A 252 -8.65 37.46 -15.21
N VAL A 253 -9.69 37.58 -16.02
CA VAL A 253 -10.04 38.81 -16.74
C VAL A 253 -11.20 39.51 -16.01
N PRO A 254 -11.18 40.84 -15.84
CA PRO A 254 -12.29 41.57 -15.25
C PRO A 254 -13.58 41.40 -16.07
N ARG A 255 -14.73 41.31 -15.39
CA ARG A 255 -16.04 41.11 -16.05
C ARG A 255 -16.52 42.35 -16.84
N SER A 256 -16.02 43.53 -16.49
CA SER A 256 -16.35 44.80 -17.12
C SER A 256 -15.15 45.73 -17.08
N ILE A 257 -14.99 46.55 -18.11
CA ILE A 257 -13.95 47.58 -18.22
C ILE A 257 -14.56 48.87 -18.76
N ASP A 258 -14.02 50.01 -18.37
CA ASP A 258 -14.43 51.33 -18.87
C ASP A 258 -13.85 51.62 -20.26
N ASP A 259 -14.31 52.70 -20.89
CA ASP A 259 -13.85 53.09 -22.23
C ASP A 259 -12.36 53.38 -22.29
N THR A 260 -11.79 53.93 -21.21
CA THR A 260 -10.35 54.18 -21.09
C THR A 260 -9.56 52.87 -21.12
N SER A 261 -9.91 51.90 -20.27
CA SER A 261 -9.26 50.60 -20.23
C SER A 261 -9.40 49.85 -21.56
N ARG A 262 -10.56 49.95 -22.22
CA ARG A 262 -10.78 49.35 -23.54
C ARG A 262 -9.81 49.91 -24.58
N ARG A 263 -9.63 51.23 -24.61
CA ARG A 263 -8.67 51.89 -25.52
C ARG A 263 -7.24 51.41 -25.23
N LEU A 264 -6.83 51.37 -23.97
CA LEU A 264 -5.50 50.91 -23.57
C LEU A 264 -5.23 49.45 -23.95
N ILE A 265 -6.19 48.55 -23.73
CA ILE A 265 -6.06 47.14 -24.12
C ILE A 265 -5.97 47.00 -25.65
N THR A 266 -6.72 47.81 -26.40
CA THR A 266 -6.66 47.81 -27.87
C THR A 266 -5.29 48.25 -28.37
N GLU A 267 -4.75 49.33 -27.82
CA GLU A 267 -3.39 49.80 -28.14
C GLU A 267 -2.33 48.76 -27.76
N PHE A 268 -2.46 48.15 -26.58
CA PHE A 268 -1.57 47.07 -26.13
C PHE A 268 -1.57 45.88 -27.12
N ALA A 269 -2.75 45.46 -27.58
CA ALA A 269 -2.90 44.36 -28.53
C ALA A 269 -2.31 44.69 -29.92
N GLN A 270 -2.41 45.94 -30.36
CA GLN A 270 -1.80 46.39 -31.63
C GLN A 270 -0.27 46.37 -31.58
N ARG A 271 0.31 46.77 -30.45
CA ARG A 271 1.77 46.76 -30.24
C ARG A 271 2.34 45.36 -30.04
N ASN A 272 1.52 44.43 -29.54
CA ASN A 272 1.93 43.07 -29.23
C ASN A 272 1.03 42.05 -29.95
N PRO A 273 1.13 41.94 -31.28
CA PRO A 273 0.30 41.02 -32.04
C PRO A 273 0.60 39.58 -31.65
N GLN A 274 -0.42 38.88 -31.13
CA GLN A 274 -0.34 37.46 -30.82
C GLN A 274 -1.42 36.69 -31.56
N ARG A 275 -1.07 35.48 -31.99
CA ARG A 275 -1.98 34.57 -32.67
C ARG A 275 -1.99 33.21 -31.96
N PRO A 276 -2.59 33.13 -30.76
CA PRO A 276 -2.56 31.91 -29.95
C PRO A 276 -3.29 30.71 -30.58
N ARG A 277 -3.98 30.92 -31.71
CA ARG A 277 -4.69 29.88 -32.46
C ARG A 277 -3.99 29.49 -33.76
N ASP A 278 -2.85 30.07 -34.08
CA ASP A 278 -2.09 29.67 -35.26
C ASP A 278 -1.68 28.19 -35.11
N GLY A 279 -1.98 27.37 -36.12
CA GLY A 279 -1.74 25.92 -36.10
C GLY A 279 -2.81 25.11 -35.35
N LEU A 280 -3.89 25.74 -34.86
CA LEU A 280 -5.11 25.02 -34.50
C LEU A 280 -5.96 24.84 -35.77
N TRP A 281 -6.04 23.58 -36.22
CA TRP A 281 -6.72 23.03 -37.41
C TRP A 281 -6.35 23.61 -38.79
#